data_AF-A0A7V4ULS0-F1
#
_entry.id   AF-A0A7V4ULS0-F1
#
_cell.length_a   1.000
_cell.length_b   1.000
_cell.length_c   1.000
_cell.angle_alpha   90.00
_cell.angle_beta   90.00
_cell.angle_gamma   90.00
#
_symmetry.space_group_name_H-M   'P 1'
#
loop_
_entity.id
_entity.type
_entity.pdbx_description
1 polymer ?
#
loop_
_entity_poly.entity_id
_entity_poly.type
_entity_poly.pdbx_seq_one_letter_code
_entity_poly.pdbx_strand_id
1 'polypeptide(L)'
;MRTLREELEEQERKILSPFATLSSMTKGRRIPEEECPLRPAFQHDRDRIIHSKSFRRLKHKTQVFLAPTGDHYRTRLTHTLEVSQIARTIAKSLRLNEDLTEAIALGHDLGHTPFGHAGEETLNELIPGGFNHADQGLRVVDLLEKDGEGLNLTFEVRDGILKHSKGKGEILCEDPSLMATTLEGQVVRIADIIAYINHDLDDAIRGGVISPEDIPKDCLKILGDTHSKRINRMVTDIVFETLKAGGGKLSISEEVLGAIWSLREFLWERVYENETVHADFHKASKILRELYQYFMDHPIEFLRLLDKPELYDSLERCVCDFLAGMTDRYAFNLYEKTFLPLPWMIV
;
A
#
# COMPACT_ATOMS: atom_id res chain seq x y z
N MET A 1 37.77 -2.80 13.88
CA MET A 1 37.65 -1.84 12.77
C MET A 1 36.17 -1.52 12.67
N ARG A 2 35.77 -0.25 12.58
CA ARG A 2 34.34 0.06 12.38
C ARG A 2 33.91 -0.47 11.03
N THR A 3 32.69 -1.00 10.96
CA THR A 3 32.06 -1.44 9.73
C THR A 3 31.51 -0.23 8.96
N LEU A 4 31.27 -0.38 7.65
CA LEU A 4 30.66 0.68 6.85
C LEU A 4 29.25 1.02 7.33
N ARG A 5 28.50 0.01 7.83
CA ARG A 5 27.21 0.23 8.49
C ARG A 5 27.33 1.21 9.66
N GLU A 6 28.25 0.98 10.59
CA GLU A 6 28.43 1.83 11.77
C GLU A 6 28.82 3.26 11.40
N GLU A 7 29.56 3.45 10.30
CA GLU A 7 29.89 4.78 9.78
C GLU A 7 28.66 5.51 9.23
N LEU A 8 27.79 4.82 8.50
CA LEU A 8 26.52 5.37 8.01
C LEU A 8 25.56 5.72 9.16
N GLU A 9 25.44 4.84 10.16
CA GLU A 9 24.62 5.10 11.36
C GLU A 9 25.12 6.30 12.16
N GLU A 10 26.44 6.52 12.21
CA GLU A 10 27.03 7.71 12.84
C GLU A 10 26.77 8.98 12.01
N GLN A 11 26.67 8.87 10.68
CA GLN A 11 26.25 9.99 9.83
C GLN A 11 24.78 10.34 10.07
N GLU A 12 23.88 9.35 10.17
CA GLU A 12 22.47 9.57 10.51
C GLU A 12 22.32 10.42 11.78
N ARG A 13 23.06 10.08 12.85
CA ARG A 13 23.04 10.82 14.13
C ARG A 13 23.43 12.29 13.99
N LYS A 14 24.25 12.64 13.00
CA LYS A 14 24.77 14.01 12.81
C LYS A 14 23.87 14.86 11.93
N ILE A 15 23.23 14.25 10.93
CA ILE A 15 22.55 14.98 9.86
C ILE A 15 21.02 14.97 10.02
N LEU A 16 20.46 13.93 10.65
CA LEU A 16 19.03 13.80 10.78
C LEU A 16 18.47 14.70 11.88
N SER A 17 17.19 15.02 11.75
CA SER A 17 16.40 15.73 12.75
C SER A 17 16.40 14.96 14.08
N PRO A 18 16.32 15.64 15.25
CA PRO A 18 16.14 14.97 16.53
C PRO A 18 14.86 14.11 16.62
N PHE A 19 13.90 14.36 15.73
CA PHE A 19 12.65 13.60 15.63
C PHE A 19 12.71 12.45 14.61
N ALA A 20 13.82 12.30 13.88
CA ALA A 20 14.02 11.23 12.93
C ALA A 20 14.35 9.91 13.65
N THR A 21 13.93 8.81 13.05
CA THR A 21 14.25 7.49 13.58
C THR A 21 15.63 7.06 13.09
N LEU A 22 16.54 6.78 14.02
CA LEU A 22 17.90 6.32 13.70
C LEU A 22 17.91 4.81 13.48
N SER A 23 18.59 4.33 12.44
CA SER A 23 18.73 2.89 12.16
C SER A 23 19.38 2.15 13.33
N SER A 24 20.38 2.80 13.95
CA SER A 24 21.10 2.29 15.13
C SER A 24 20.31 2.31 16.44
N MET A 25 19.10 2.86 16.44
CA MET A 25 18.18 2.88 17.60
C MET A 25 16.91 2.07 17.32
N THR A 26 16.91 1.23 16.28
CA THR A 26 15.80 0.33 15.98
C THR A 26 15.46 -0.55 17.20
N LYS A 27 14.17 -0.85 17.37
CA LYS A 27 13.69 -1.88 18.30
C LYS A 27 14.02 -3.29 17.81
N GLY A 28 14.63 -3.42 16.63
CA GLY A 28 15.12 -4.66 16.08
C GLY A 28 14.06 -5.44 15.32
N ARG A 29 14.38 -6.70 15.07
CA ARG A 29 13.58 -7.67 14.30
C ARG A 29 12.98 -8.70 15.24
N ARG A 30 11.95 -9.41 14.79
CA ARG A 30 11.31 -10.49 15.58
C ARG A 30 12.26 -11.66 15.80
N ILE A 31 12.96 -12.07 14.74
CA ILE A 31 13.98 -13.11 14.79
C ILE A 31 15.34 -12.40 14.79
N PRO A 32 16.16 -12.56 15.85
CA PRO A 32 17.51 -12.01 15.86
C PRO A 32 18.33 -12.53 14.68
N GLU A 33 19.01 -11.64 13.98
CA GLU A 33 19.87 -11.95 12.85
C GLU A 33 21.18 -11.17 12.96
N GLU A 34 22.23 -11.69 12.33
CA GLU A 34 23.49 -10.95 12.24
C GLU A 34 23.31 -9.70 11.38
N GLU A 35 23.88 -8.63 11.89
CA GLU A 35 23.66 -7.29 11.41
C GLU A 35 24.61 -7.01 10.22
N CYS A 36 24.09 -6.52 9.09
CA CYS A 36 24.87 -6.39 7.86
C CYS A 36 26.09 -5.48 8.06
N PRO A 37 27.30 -5.83 7.59
CA PRO A 37 28.49 -4.97 7.75
C PRO A 37 28.47 -3.74 6.84
N LEU A 38 27.57 -3.69 5.85
CA LEU A 38 27.51 -2.64 4.83
C LEU A 38 26.31 -1.71 4.98
N ARG A 39 25.12 -2.26 5.25
CA ARG A 39 23.84 -1.54 5.14
C ARG A 39 23.18 -1.36 6.51
N PRO A 40 22.71 -0.15 6.86
CA PRO A 40 21.86 0.06 8.03
C PRO A 40 20.56 -0.74 7.96
N ALA A 41 19.92 -0.93 9.11
CA ALA A 41 18.79 -1.83 9.25
C ALA A 41 17.63 -1.53 8.27
N PHE A 42 17.28 -0.26 8.09
CA PHE A 42 16.16 0.14 7.23
C PHE A 42 16.49 0.03 5.73
N GLN A 43 17.74 0.29 5.34
CA GLN A 43 18.21 0.03 3.98
C GLN A 43 18.11 -1.47 3.65
N HIS A 44 18.45 -2.34 4.61
CA HIS A 44 18.32 -3.79 4.43
C HIS A 44 16.85 -4.22 4.26
N ASP A 45 15.93 -3.61 5.01
CA ASP A 45 14.49 -3.89 4.89
C ASP A 45 13.92 -3.51 3.54
N ARG A 46 14.27 -2.32 3.06
CA ARG A 46 13.91 -1.87 1.71
C ARG A 46 14.30 -2.91 0.66
N ASP A 47 15.54 -3.39 0.71
CA ASP A 47 16.06 -4.34 -0.27
C ASP A 47 15.31 -5.69 -0.19
N ARG A 48 14.93 -6.16 1.02
CA ARG A 48 14.11 -7.36 1.22
C ARG A 48 12.72 -7.22 0.60
N ILE A 49 12.08 -6.06 0.79
CA ILE A 49 10.76 -5.76 0.22
C ILE A 49 10.83 -5.77 -1.31
N ILE A 50 11.77 -5.04 -1.91
CA ILE A 50 11.92 -4.93 -3.37
C ILE A 50 12.10 -6.31 -4.03
N HIS A 51 12.85 -7.21 -3.38
CA HIS A 51 13.12 -8.54 -3.92
C HIS A 51 12.04 -9.59 -3.61
N SER A 52 11.02 -9.26 -2.82
CA SER A 52 9.93 -10.18 -2.47
C SER A 52 9.08 -10.59 -3.68
N LYS A 53 8.39 -11.74 -3.58
CA LYS A 53 7.45 -12.16 -4.63
C LYS A 53 6.24 -11.23 -4.65
N SER A 54 5.74 -10.82 -3.47
CA SER A 54 4.57 -9.94 -3.33
C SER A 54 4.79 -8.56 -3.93
N PHE A 55 5.98 -7.95 -3.77
CA PHE A 55 6.27 -6.66 -4.41
C PHE A 55 6.24 -6.76 -5.94
N ARG A 56 6.78 -7.84 -6.53
CA ARG A 56 6.72 -8.07 -7.99
C ARG A 56 5.28 -8.23 -8.49
N ARG A 57 4.40 -8.82 -7.67
CA ARG A 57 2.99 -9.01 -8.02
C ARG A 57 2.22 -7.70 -8.13
N LEU A 58 2.66 -6.62 -7.45
CA LEU A 58 2.03 -5.29 -7.56
C LEU A 58 1.96 -4.77 -9.00
N LYS A 59 2.90 -5.19 -9.86
CA LYS A 59 2.87 -4.88 -11.31
C LYS A 59 1.62 -5.41 -12.01
N HIS A 60 1.00 -6.44 -11.47
CA HIS A 60 -0.12 -7.17 -12.07
C HIS A 60 -1.38 -7.11 -11.21
N LYS A 61 -1.47 -6.09 -10.35
CA LYS A 61 -2.68 -5.75 -9.59
C LYS A 61 -3.16 -4.36 -9.98
N THR A 62 -4.42 -4.26 -10.35
CA THR A 62 -5.14 -3.00 -10.57
C THR A 62 -5.28 -2.25 -9.26
N GLN A 63 -5.33 -0.93 -9.37
CA GLN A 63 -5.55 -0.07 -8.22
C GLN A 63 -7.05 0.21 -8.03
N VAL A 64 -7.61 1.19 -8.74
CA VAL A 64 -9.04 1.59 -8.62
C VAL A 64 -9.86 1.07 -9.79
N PHE A 65 -9.41 1.28 -11.03
CA PHE A 65 -10.14 0.84 -12.22
C PHE A 65 -9.72 -0.58 -12.61
N LEU A 66 -10.71 -1.47 -12.75
CA LEU A 66 -10.51 -2.78 -13.36
C LEU A 66 -10.12 -2.56 -14.82
N ALA A 67 -8.81 -2.65 -15.07
CA ALA A 67 -8.10 -2.37 -16.32
C ALA A 67 -9.03 -2.12 -17.53
N PRO A 68 -9.40 -0.86 -17.82
CA PRO A 68 -9.92 -0.53 -19.13
C PRO A 68 -8.83 -0.88 -20.15
N THR A 69 -9.23 -1.33 -21.32
CA THR A 69 -8.30 -1.69 -22.39
C THR A 69 -7.43 -0.48 -22.77
N GLY A 70 -6.16 -0.46 -22.33
CA GLY A 70 -5.20 0.62 -22.63
C GLY A 70 -3.85 0.48 -21.91
N ASP A 71 -2.77 0.92 -22.54
CA ASP A 71 -1.38 0.69 -22.10
C ASP A 71 -0.89 1.61 -20.96
N HIS A 72 -1.72 2.53 -20.49
CA HIS A 72 -1.31 3.64 -19.60
C HIS A 72 -2.03 3.70 -18.25
N TYR A 73 -2.78 2.66 -17.87
CA TYR A 73 -3.43 2.62 -16.55
C TYR A 73 -2.43 2.29 -15.44
N ARG A 74 -2.60 2.94 -14.28
CA ARG A 74 -1.72 2.73 -13.12
C ARG A 74 -1.97 1.35 -12.51
N THR A 75 -0.87 0.73 -12.11
CA THR A 75 -0.87 -0.51 -11.31
C THR A 75 -0.55 -0.14 -9.87
N ARG A 76 -0.76 -1.05 -8.93
CA ARG A 76 -0.30 -0.83 -7.55
C ARG A 76 1.20 -0.55 -7.46
N LEU A 77 2.00 -1.14 -8.35
CA LEU A 77 3.44 -0.84 -8.40
C LEU A 77 3.71 0.62 -8.74
N THR A 78 3.01 1.21 -9.71
CA THR A 78 3.22 2.61 -10.07
C THR A 78 2.75 3.56 -8.96
N HIS A 79 1.63 3.25 -8.31
CA HIS A 79 1.20 3.94 -7.09
C HIS A 79 2.27 3.90 -6.00
N THR A 80 2.74 2.70 -5.67
CA THR A 80 3.76 2.48 -4.64
C THR A 80 5.05 3.28 -4.91
N LEU A 81 5.46 3.39 -6.18
CA LEU A 81 6.63 4.19 -6.57
C LEU A 81 6.39 5.70 -6.41
N GLU A 82 5.17 6.18 -6.71
CA GLU A 82 4.79 7.58 -6.51
C GLU A 82 4.71 7.94 -5.03
N VAL A 83 4.08 7.09 -4.21
CA VAL A 83 4.04 7.23 -2.75
C VAL A 83 5.46 7.30 -2.19
N SER A 84 6.35 6.39 -2.61
CA SER A 84 7.76 6.42 -2.21
C SER A 84 8.44 7.73 -2.59
N GLN A 85 8.24 8.22 -3.81
CA GLN A 85 8.84 9.47 -4.28
C GLN A 85 8.35 10.69 -3.46
N ILE A 86 7.05 10.79 -3.22
CA ILE A 86 6.43 11.88 -2.44
C ILE A 86 6.92 11.81 -0.99
N ALA A 87 6.84 10.63 -0.37
CA ALA A 87 7.24 10.40 1.01
C ALA A 87 8.71 10.74 1.23
N ARG A 88 9.61 10.28 0.35
CA ARG A 88 11.03 10.61 0.41
C ARG A 88 11.30 12.10 0.26
N THR A 89 10.55 12.80 -0.59
CA THR A 89 10.67 14.25 -0.75
C THR A 89 10.33 14.99 0.55
N ILE A 90 9.23 14.61 1.21
CA ILE A 90 8.83 15.16 2.50
C ILE A 90 9.87 14.82 3.57
N ALA A 91 10.23 13.54 3.70
CA ALA A 91 11.17 13.05 4.71
C ALA A 91 12.53 13.73 4.58
N LYS A 92 13.09 13.82 3.38
CA LYS A 92 14.37 14.48 3.12
C LYS A 92 14.34 15.96 3.46
N SER A 93 13.25 16.65 3.14
CA SER A 93 13.08 18.08 3.45
C SER A 93 12.99 18.34 4.96
N LEU A 94 12.40 17.39 5.71
CA LEU A 94 12.30 17.42 7.16
C LEU A 94 13.53 16.80 7.88
N ARG A 95 14.52 16.31 7.12
CA ARG A 95 15.69 15.55 7.61
C ARG A 95 15.29 14.32 8.44
N LEU A 96 14.22 13.63 8.04
CA LEU A 96 13.83 12.33 8.56
C LEU A 96 14.61 11.20 7.88
N ASN A 97 14.48 9.97 8.37
CA ASN A 97 15.19 8.82 7.80
C ASN A 97 14.56 8.40 6.46
N GLU A 98 15.29 8.66 5.37
CA GLU A 98 14.84 8.41 4.00
C GLU A 98 14.70 6.90 3.70
N ASP A 99 15.61 6.06 4.19
CA ASP A 99 15.56 4.60 3.99
C ASP A 99 14.39 3.95 4.73
N LEU A 100 14.08 4.40 5.95
CA LEU A 100 12.89 3.94 6.69
C LEU A 100 11.61 4.34 5.96
N THR A 101 11.54 5.61 5.54
CA THR A 101 10.38 6.14 4.81
C THR A 101 10.15 5.36 3.51
N GLU A 102 11.23 5.11 2.75
CA GLU A 102 11.18 4.33 1.50
C GLU A 102 10.78 2.87 1.76
N ALA A 103 11.36 2.21 2.77
CA ALA A 103 11.00 0.83 3.11
C ALA A 103 9.51 0.70 3.45
N ILE A 104 8.96 1.60 4.27
CA ILE A 104 7.53 1.61 4.61
C ILE A 104 6.70 1.87 3.34
N ALA A 105 7.06 2.89 2.55
CA ALA A 105 6.34 3.23 1.33
C ALA A 105 6.34 2.08 0.30
N LEU A 106 7.43 1.32 0.17
CA LEU A 106 7.45 0.17 -0.75
C LEU A 106 6.68 -1.05 -0.20
N GLY A 107 6.51 -1.11 1.13
CA GLY A 107 5.86 -2.22 1.82
C GLY A 107 4.35 -2.06 2.06
N HIS A 108 3.83 -0.82 2.04
CA HIS A 108 2.46 -0.52 2.48
C HIS A 108 1.39 -1.30 1.71
N ASP A 109 1.62 -1.48 0.41
CA ASP A 109 0.63 -2.03 -0.53
C ASP A 109 0.72 -3.56 -0.71
N LEU A 110 1.65 -4.24 -0.01
CA LEU A 110 1.92 -5.67 -0.20
C LEU A 110 0.73 -6.58 0.13
N GLY A 111 -0.17 -6.15 1.00
CA GLY A 111 -1.32 -6.93 1.45
C GLY A 111 -2.57 -6.78 0.60
N HIS A 112 -2.56 -5.91 -0.42
CA HIS A 112 -3.75 -5.71 -1.23
C HIS A 112 -4.11 -6.93 -2.07
N THR A 113 -5.40 -7.13 -2.22
CA THR A 113 -6.05 -8.21 -2.95
C THR A 113 -6.00 -7.95 -4.46
N PRO A 114 -6.20 -8.98 -5.30
CA PRO A 114 -6.55 -8.75 -6.69
C PRO A 114 -7.85 -7.94 -6.79
N PHE A 115 -8.02 -7.19 -7.88
CA PHE A 115 -9.22 -6.38 -8.15
C PHE A 115 -9.42 -5.16 -7.23
N GLY A 116 -8.37 -4.70 -6.56
CA GLY A 116 -8.40 -3.45 -5.79
C GLY A 116 -9.39 -3.48 -4.64
N HIS A 117 -10.14 -2.39 -4.44
CA HIS A 117 -11.09 -2.25 -3.33
C HIS A 117 -12.20 -3.31 -3.36
N ALA A 118 -12.66 -3.72 -4.54
CA ALA A 118 -13.68 -4.76 -4.66
C ALA A 118 -13.19 -6.10 -4.10
N GLY A 119 -11.92 -6.43 -4.31
CA GLY A 119 -11.34 -7.66 -3.77
C GLY A 119 -11.23 -7.63 -2.25
N GLU A 120 -10.85 -6.47 -1.70
CA GLU A 120 -10.76 -6.25 -0.26
C GLU A 120 -12.14 -6.35 0.42
N GLU A 121 -13.16 -5.66 -0.12
CA GLU A 121 -14.53 -5.71 0.39
C GLU A 121 -15.09 -7.14 0.32
N THR A 122 -14.87 -7.84 -0.80
CA THR A 122 -15.31 -9.22 -0.97
C THR A 122 -14.69 -10.16 0.06
N LEU A 123 -13.38 -10.08 0.28
CA LEU A 123 -12.72 -10.91 1.29
C LEU A 123 -13.12 -10.50 2.72
N ASN A 124 -13.37 -9.21 2.98
CA ASN A 124 -13.83 -8.76 4.29
C ASN A 124 -15.19 -9.35 4.67
N GLU A 125 -16.08 -9.55 3.70
CA GLU A 125 -17.36 -10.22 3.92
C GLU A 125 -17.23 -11.75 4.08
N LEU A 126 -16.31 -12.36 3.33
CA LEU A 126 -16.16 -13.82 3.31
C LEU A 126 -15.44 -14.35 4.55
N ILE A 127 -14.49 -13.60 5.10
CA ILE A 127 -13.60 -14.09 6.15
C ILE A 127 -14.19 -13.80 7.54
N PRO A 128 -14.36 -14.82 8.38
CA PRO A 128 -14.74 -14.62 9.78
C PRO A 128 -13.72 -13.70 10.48
N GLY A 129 -14.20 -12.60 11.07
CA GLY A 129 -13.37 -11.57 11.70
C GLY A 129 -12.87 -10.48 10.75
N GLY A 130 -13.25 -10.53 9.48
CA GLY A 130 -12.96 -9.50 8.48
C GLY A 130 -11.59 -9.63 7.81
N PHE A 131 -11.35 -8.72 6.89
CA PHE A 131 -10.12 -8.59 6.12
C PHE A 131 -9.75 -7.11 6.00
N ASN A 132 -8.46 -6.83 6.18
CA ASN A 132 -7.88 -5.50 5.99
C ASN A 132 -6.52 -5.66 5.29
N HIS A 133 -6.27 -4.90 4.22
CA HIS A 133 -5.03 -5.01 3.47
C HIS A 133 -3.78 -4.69 4.30
N ALA A 134 -3.86 -3.82 5.31
CA ALA A 134 -2.71 -3.47 6.15
C ALA A 134 -2.33 -4.63 7.10
N ASP A 135 -3.33 -5.30 7.69
CA ASP A 135 -3.12 -6.52 8.46
C ASP A 135 -2.57 -7.64 7.57
N GLN A 136 -3.09 -7.77 6.35
CA GLN A 136 -2.57 -8.72 5.37
C GLN A 136 -1.14 -8.39 4.97
N GLY A 137 -0.79 -7.11 4.83
CA GLY A 137 0.56 -6.65 4.54
C GLY A 137 1.55 -7.08 5.63
N LEU A 138 1.15 -6.98 6.89
CA LEU A 138 1.92 -7.55 8.00
C LEU A 138 2.07 -9.07 7.90
N ARG A 139 0.99 -9.80 7.62
CA ARG A 139 1.08 -11.27 7.42
C ARG A 139 2.03 -11.62 6.28
N VAL A 140 2.01 -10.87 5.18
CA VAL A 140 2.92 -11.08 4.04
C VAL A 140 4.37 -10.98 4.48
N VAL A 141 4.74 -9.90 5.18
CA VAL A 141 6.13 -9.66 5.59
C VAL A 141 6.57 -10.49 6.80
N ASP A 142 5.63 -11.02 7.58
CA ASP A 142 5.94 -11.80 8.78
C ASP A 142 5.91 -13.31 8.57
N LEU A 143 5.02 -13.80 7.70
CA LEU A 143 4.65 -15.22 7.64
C LEU A 143 4.59 -15.80 6.22
N LEU A 144 4.18 -15.03 5.20
CA LEU A 144 3.87 -15.63 3.89
C LEU A 144 5.03 -15.60 2.89
N GLU A 145 5.86 -14.55 2.92
CA GLU A 145 7.04 -14.50 2.06
C GLU A 145 8.06 -15.58 2.41
N LYS A 146 8.97 -15.86 1.47
CA LYS A 146 10.01 -16.91 1.61
C LYS A 146 9.43 -18.26 2.06
N ASP A 147 8.33 -18.64 1.43
CA ASP A 147 7.68 -19.94 1.57
C ASP A 147 7.25 -20.31 3.01
N GLY A 148 7.05 -19.30 3.88
CA GLY A 148 6.61 -19.47 5.26
C GLY A 148 7.50 -18.75 6.29
N GLU A 149 8.66 -18.22 5.90
CA GLU A 149 9.63 -17.62 6.82
C GLU A 149 9.43 -16.10 7.04
N GLY A 150 8.68 -15.45 6.15
CA GLY A 150 8.57 -13.99 6.11
C GLY A 150 9.85 -13.28 5.66
N LEU A 151 9.83 -11.95 5.75
CA LEU A 151 10.96 -11.08 5.45
C LEU A 151 11.74 -10.65 6.71
N ASN A 152 11.22 -10.95 7.91
CA ASN A 152 11.83 -10.59 9.20
C ASN A 152 12.24 -9.10 9.27
N LEU A 153 11.36 -8.19 8.89
CA LEU A 153 11.61 -6.74 8.86
C LEU A 153 11.73 -6.15 10.28
N THR A 154 12.30 -4.96 10.41
CA THR A 154 12.37 -4.24 11.68
C THR A 154 10.98 -3.83 12.16
N PHE A 155 10.85 -3.58 13.46
CA PHE A 155 9.61 -3.13 14.07
C PHE A 155 9.05 -1.87 13.39
N GLU A 156 9.90 -0.90 13.07
CA GLU A 156 9.50 0.40 12.55
C GLU A 156 8.88 0.30 11.16
N VAL A 157 9.47 -0.53 10.28
CA VAL A 157 8.92 -0.79 8.95
C VAL A 157 7.56 -1.49 9.06
N ARG A 158 7.47 -2.49 9.93
CA ARG A 158 6.23 -3.24 10.17
C ARG A 158 5.11 -2.35 10.73
N ASP A 159 5.41 -1.52 11.73
CA ASP A 159 4.47 -0.57 12.31
C ASP A 159 4.00 0.47 11.30
N GLY A 160 4.90 0.96 10.44
CA GLY A 160 4.55 1.83 9.32
C GLY A 160 3.61 1.16 8.30
N ILE A 161 3.91 -0.07 7.89
CA ILE A 161 3.06 -0.86 6.98
C ILE A 161 1.67 -1.08 7.60
N LEU A 162 1.57 -1.36 8.90
CA LEU A 162 0.26 -1.59 9.53
C LEU A 162 -0.58 -0.30 9.60
N LYS A 163 0.04 0.85 9.84
CA LYS A 163 -0.66 2.09 10.21
C LYS A 163 -0.78 3.12 9.09
N HIS A 164 -0.37 2.76 7.87
CA HIS A 164 -0.43 3.66 6.72
C HIS A 164 -1.87 4.02 6.31
N SER A 165 -2.83 3.11 6.49
CA SER A 165 -4.20 3.27 5.98
C SER A 165 -5.27 3.23 7.07
N LYS A 166 -6.35 4.00 6.87
CA LYS A 166 -7.51 4.06 7.76
C LYS A 166 -8.85 4.33 7.06
N GLY A 167 -8.99 4.01 5.78
CA GLY A 167 -10.24 4.26 5.04
C GLY A 167 -10.64 5.75 5.09
N LYS A 168 -11.94 6.08 5.18
CA LYS A 168 -12.50 7.45 5.25
C LYS A 168 -12.11 8.28 6.52
N GLY A 169 -11.09 7.89 7.28
CA GLY A 169 -10.64 8.60 8.49
C GLY A 169 -9.95 9.95 8.22
N GLU A 170 -9.58 10.65 9.29
CA GLU A 170 -8.87 11.95 9.24
C GLU A 170 -7.54 11.88 8.47
N ILE A 171 -7.22 12.96 7.75
CA ILE A 171 -5.97 13.12 6.98
C ILE A 171 -4.78 13.22 7.94
N LEU A 172 -4.86 14.15 8.90
CA LEU A 172 -3.95 14.24 10.04
C LEU A 172 -4.61 13.54 11.22
N CYS A 173 -4.11 12.36 11.57
CA CYS A 173 -4.62 11.61 12.70
C CYS A 173 -3.99 12.13 14.00
N GLU A 174 -4.82 12.40 15.01
CA GLU A 174 -4.33 12.77 16.35
C GLU A 174 -4.39 11.62 17.36
N ASP A 175 -5.03 10.50 17.00
CA ASP A 175 -5.15 9.33 17.87
C ASP A 175 -3.84 8.52 17.89
N PRO A 176 -3.12 8.47 19.04
CA PRO A 176 -1.84 7.78 19.14
C PRO A 176 -1.92 6.28 18.85
N SER A 177 -3.09 5.65 19.05
CA SER A 177 -3.27 4.22 18.77
C SER A 177 -3.22 3.90 17.27
N LEU A 178 -3.49 4.92 16.44
CA LEU A 178 -3.65 4.79 15.00
C LEU A 178 -2.48 5.38 14.22
N MET A 179 -1.61 6.12 14.91
CA MET A 179 -0.43 6.74 14.36
C MET A 179 0.75 5.77 14.36
N ALA A 180 1.50 5.75 13.26
CA ALA A 180 2.81 5.15 13.25
C ALA A 180 3.68 5.77 14.36
N THR A 181 4.47 4.91 14.99
CA THR A 181 5.37 5.28 16.09
C THR A 181 6.42 6.28 15.62
N THR A 182 6.75 6.25 14.34
CA THR A 182 7.76 7.09 13.70
C THR A 182 7.11 8.20 12.87
N LEU A 183 7.76 9.36 12.78
CA LEU A 183 7.31 10.42 11.86
C LEU A 183 7.41 9.95 10.40
N GLU A 184 8.40 9.10 10.08
CA GLU A 184 8.55 8.49 8.76
C GLU A 184 7.31 7.71 8.34
N GLY A 185 6.74 6.88 9.24
CA GLY A 185 5.50 6.14 8.95
C GLY A 185 4.28 7.06 8.78
N GLN A 186 4.22 8.15 9.55
CA GLN A 186 3.17 9.16 9.40
C GLN A 186 3.30 9.92 8.06
N VAL A 187 4.53 10.21 7.62
CA VAL A 187 4.81 10.79 6.31
C VAL A 187 4.32 9.88 5.19
N VAL A 188 4.55 8.57 5.27
CA VAL A 188 4.06 7.62 4.26
C VAL A 188 2.54 7.64 4.17
N ARG A 189 1.83 7.68 5.30
CA ARG A 189 0.36 7.80 5.30
C ARG A 189 -0.13 9.05 4.56
N ILE A 190 0.50 10.19 4.79
CA ILE A 190 0.11 11.43 4.10
C ILE A 190 0.50 11.36 2.62
N ALA A 191 1.66 10.80 2.30
CA ALA A 191 2.12 10.64 0.92
C ALA A 191 1.20 9.72 0.11
N ASP A 192 0.68 8.66 0.72
CA ASP A 192 -0.34 7.78 0.15
C ASP A 192 -1.62 8.56 -0.19
N ILE A 193 -2.09 9.39 0.74
CA ILE A 193 -3.25 10.28 0.51
C ILE A 193 -3.01 11.25 -0.64
N ILE A 194 -1.85 11.90 -0.69
CA ILE A 194 -1.50 12.82 -1.78
C ILE A 194 -1.44 12.08 -3.11
N ALA A 195 -0.85 10.89 -3.15
CA ALA A 195 -0.74 10.09 -4.37
C ALA A 195 -2.13 9.72 -4.89
N TYR A 196 -2.97 9.10 -4.05
CA TYR A 196 -4.24 8.57 -4.54
C TYR A 196 -5.22 9.66 -4.98
N ILE A 197 -5.33 10.76 -4.22
CA ILE A 197 -6.21 11.87 -4.59
C ILE A 197 -5.84 12.45 -5.96
N ASN A 198 -4.54 12.51 -6.27
CA ASN A 198 -4.09 13.11 -7.52
C ASN A 198 -4.27 12.18 -8.70
N HIS A 199 -3.99 10.90 -8.53
CA HIS A 199 -4.01 10.00 -9.66
C HIS A 199 -5.35 9.34 -9.94
N ASP A 200 -6.21 9.20 -8.94
CA ASP A 200 -7.55 8.65 -9.13
C ASP A 200 -8.39 9.71 -9.82
N LEU A 201 -8.12 10.99 -9.53
CA LEU A 201 -8.63 12.11 -10.29
C LEU A 201 -8.19 12.04 -11.77
N ASP A 202 -6.90 11.86 -12.04
CA ASP A 202 -6.39 11.77 -13.42
C ASP A 202 -6.95 10.54 -14.17
N ASP A 203 -7.04 9.39 -13.51
CA ASP A 203 -7.56 8.15 -14.08
C ASP A 203 -9.08 8.21 -14.29
N ALA A 204 -9.83 8.86 -13.39
CA ALA A 204 -11.26 9.10 -13.55
C ALA A 204 -11.57 10.04 -14.72
N ILE A 205 -10.75 11.09 -14.92
CA ILE A 205 -10.84 11.97 -16.10
C ILE A 205 -10.53 11.17 -17.37
N ARG A 206 -9.45 10.38 -17.37
CA ARG A 206 -9.06 9.57 -18.54
C ARG A 206 -10.10 8.50 -18.88
N GLY A 207 -10.71 7.89 -17.86
CA GLY A 207 -11.79 6.91 -18.00
C GLY A 207 -13.14 7.53 -18.38
N GLY A 208 -13.24 8.87 -18.45
CA GLY A 208 -14.49 9.57 -18.78
C GLY A 208 -15.55 9.48 -17.68
N VAL A 209 -15.17 9.12 -16.45
CA VAL A 209 -16.07 9.07 -15.29
C VAL A 209 -16.44 10.48 -14.83
N ILE A 210 -15.47 11.40 -14.92
CA ILE A 210 -15.63 12.82 -14.62
C ILE A 210 -14.94 13.65 -15.70
N SER A 211 -15.32 14.92 -15.80
CA SER A 211 -14.65 15.93 -16.63
C SER A 211 -13.78 16.85 -15.76
N PRO A 212 -12.72 17.47 -16.31
CA PRO A 212 -11.92 18.47 -15.59
C PRO A 212 -12.76 19.64 -15.03
N GLU A 213 -13.88 19.95 -15.69
CA GLU A 213 -14.81 21.02 -15.29
C GLU A 213 -15.65 20.65 -14.06
N ASP A 214 -15.78 19.36 -13.74
CA ASP A 214 -16.49 18.88 -12.56
C ASP A 214 -15.69 19.11 -11.26
N ILE A 215 -14.36 19.30 -11.38
CA ILE A 215 -13.49 19.47 -10.21
C ILE A 215 -13.87 20.76 -9.47
N PRO A 216 -14.04 20.72 -8.13
CA PRO A 216 -14.33 21.91 -7.35
C PRO A 216 -13.33 23.04 -7.63
N LYS A 217 -13.85 24.21 -8.04
CA LYS A 217 -13.02 25.36 -8.46
C LYS A 217 -12.07 25.84 -7.36
N ASP A 218 -12.51 25.73 -6.10
CA ASP A 218 -11.68 26.10 -4.94
C ASP A 218 -10.48 25.16 -4.79
N CYS A 219 -10.66 23.85 -5.03
CA CYS A 219 -9.53 22.91 -5.05
C CYS A 219 -8.53 23.26 -6.15
N LEU A 220 -8.98 23.60 -7.36
CA LEU A 220 -8.10 24.01 -8.46
C LEU A 220 -7.34 25.30 -8.15
N LYS A 221 -7.99 26.25 -7.47
CA LYS A 221 -7.39 27.52 -7.06
C LYS A 221 -6.34 27.34 -5.96
N ILE A 222 -6.63 26.51 -4.96
CA ILE A 222 -5.78 26.31 -3.77
C ILE A 222 -4.63 25.35 -4.08
N LEU A 223 -4.93 24.20 -4.68
CA LEU A 223 -3.98 23.10 -4.90
C LEU A 223 -3.27 23.23 -6.26
N GLY A 224 -3.99 23.68 -7.28
CA GLY A 224 -3.50 23.80 -8.65
C GLY A 224 -4.32 23.01 -9.67
N ASP A 225 -4.19 23.41 -10.93
CA ASP A 225 -4.93 22.86 -12.07
C ASP A 225 -4.26 21.64 -12.72
N THR A 226 -2.99 21.38 -12.44
CA THR A 226 -2.26 20.22 -12.96
C THR A 226 -1.83 19.27 -11.84
N HIS A 227 -1.68 17.98 -12.17
CA HIS A 227 -1.16 16.94 -11.27
C HIS A 227 0.12 17.38 -10.54
N SER A 228 1.11 17.89 -11.27
CA SER A 228 2.37 18.35 -10.69
C SER A 228 2.21 19.56 -9.76
N LYS A 229 1.33 20.52 -10.10
CA LYS A 229 1.09 21.68 -9.24
C LYS A 229 0.41 21.28 -7.92
N ARG A 230 -0.59 20.38 -7.99
CA ARG A 230 -1.30 19.86 -6.81
C ARG A 230 -0.35 19.15 -5.85
N ILE A 231 0.41 18.17 -6.35
CA ILE A 231 1.41 17.46 -5.53
C ILE A 231 2.41 18.45 -4.93
N ASN A 232 2.98 19.33 -5.76
CA ASN A 232 3.96 20.30 -5.28
C ASN A 232 3.39 21.20 -4.20
N ARG A 233 2.16 21.71 -4.35
CA ARG A 233 1.51 22.57 -3.36
C ARG A 233 1.29 21.83 -2.04
N MET A 234 0.75 20.61 -2.08
CA MET A 234 0.49 19.80 -0.87
C MET A 234 1.80 19.47 -0.14
N VAL A 235 2.81 18.97 -0.86
CA VAL A 235 4.12 18.62 -0.29
C VAL A 235 4.81 19.84 0.31
N THR A 236 4.81 20.96 -0.43
CA THR A 236 5.40 22.23 0.01
C THR A 236 4.75 22.72 1.31
N ASP A 237 3.42 22.67 1.38
CA ASP A 237 2.65 23.12 2.54
C ASP A 237 2.96 22.29 3.79
N ILE A 238 2.91 20.95 3.66
CA ILE A 238 3.25 20.02 4.75
C ILE A 238 4.64 20.30 5.29
N VAL A 239 5.63 20.44 4.40
CA VAL A 239 7.03 20.64 4.82
C VAL A 239 7.17 21.97 5.55
N PHE A 240 6.68 23.09 5.00
CA PHE A 240 6.87 24.39 5.61
C PHE A 240 6.07 24.57 6.91
N GLU A 241 4.82 24.12 6.96
CA GLU A 241 4.02 24.21 8.20
C GLU A 241 4.57 23.28 9.28
N THR A 242 5.06 22.09 8.93
CA THR A 242 5.74 21.20 9.88
C THR A 242 7.01 21.84 10.45
N LEU A 243 7.85 22.46 9.60
CA LEU A 243 9.07 23.15 10.05
C LEU A 243 8.73 24.36 10.95
N LYS A 244 7.71 25.14 10.59
CA LYS A 244 7.21 26.27 11.38
C LYS A 244 6.66 25.84 12.74
N ALA A 245 6.04 24.66 12.82
CA ALA A 245 5.58 24.04 14.06
C ALA A 245 6.71 23.36 14.88
N GLY A 246 7.97 23.47 14.45
CA GLY A 246 9.13 22.95 15.17
C GLY A 246 9.57 21.54 14.77
N GLY A 247 8.94 20.92 13.77
CA GLY A 247 9.39 19.68 13.13
C GLY A 247 9.04 18.37 13.84
N GLY A 248 8.49 18.42 15.05
CA GLY A 248 8.15 17.23 15.86
C GLY A 248 6.77 16.63 15.61
N LYS A 249 5.89 17.33 14.89
CA LYS A 249 4.54 16.88 14.50
C LYS A 249 4.26 17.37 13.09
N LEU A 250 3.73 16.51 12.22
CA LEU A 250 3.31 16.89 10.87
C LEU A 250 2.17 17.90 10.94
N SER A 251 2.26 18.97 10.16
CA SER A 251 1.29 20.07 10.13
C SER A 251 0.97 20.45 8.70
N ILE A 252 -0.28 20.84 8.46
CA ILE A 252 -0.81 21.30 7.17
C ILE A 252 -1.62 22.57 7.46
N SER A 253 -1.56 23.56 6.59
CA SER A 253 -2.40 24.75 6.71
C SER A 253 -3.88 24.39 6.58
N GLU A 254 -4.76 25.11 7.28
CA GLU A 254 -6.20 24.89 7.22
C GLU A 254 -6.74 25.00 5.79
N GLU A 255 -6.19 25.92 5.00
CA GLU A 255 -6.56 26.13 3.58
C GLU A 255 -6.27 24.88 2.74
N VAL A 256 -5.05 24.34 2.82
CA VAL A 256 -4.65 23.16 2.04
C VAL A 256 -5.34 21.91 2.56
N LEU A 257 -5.47 21.75 3.87
CA LEU A 257 -6.17 20.62 4.48
C LEU A 257 -7.64 20.57 4.04
N GLY A 258 -8.34 21.71 4.06
CA GLY A 258 -9.72 21.81 3.60
C GLY A 258 -9.87 21.48 2.11
N ALA A 259 -8.92 21.91 1.27
CA ALA A 259 -8.93 21.60 -0.16
C ALA A 259 -8.64 20.12 -0.45
N ILE A 260 -7.73 19.48 0.29
CA ILE A 260 -7.48 18.03 0.20
C ILE A 260 -8.74 17.26 0.58
N TRP A 261 -9.40 17.65 1.67
CA TRP A 261 -10.63 17.01 2.13
C TRP A 261 -11.75 17.16 1.10
N SER A 262 -11.97 18.37 0.58
CA SER A 262 -12.99 18.62 -0.44
C SER A 262 -12.73 17.82 -1.73
N LEU A 263 -11.47 17.67 -2.15
CA LEU A 263 -11.15 16.89 -3.34
C LEU A 263 -11.34 15.39 -3.12
N ARG A 264 -11.04 14.92 -1.91
CA ARG A 264 -11.26 13.52 -1.50
C ARG A 264 -12.75 13.16 -1.47
N GLU A 265 -13.59 14.01 -0.88
CA GLU A 265 -15.04 13.78 -0.87
C GLU A 265 -15.62 13.79 -2.28
N PHE A 266 -15.16 14.72 -3.13
CA PHE A 266 -15.54 14.73 -4.54
C PHE A 266 -15.21 13.40 -5.24
N LEU A 267 -14.03 12.83 -5.03
CA LEU A 267 -13.68 11.52 -5.60
C LEU A 267 -14.57 10.39 -5.05
N TRP A 268 -14.91 10.43 -3.76
CA TRP A 268 -15.86 9.47 -3.19
C TRP A 268 -17.22 9.51 -3.85
N GLU A 269 -17.83 10.68 -3.92
CA GLU A 269 -19.17 10.84 -4.47
C GLU A 269 -19.23 10.58 -5.98
N ARG A 270 -18.19 10.93 -6.72
CA ARG A 270 -18.22 10.96 -8.20
C ARG A 270 -17.52 9.79 -8.86
N VAL A 271 -16.56 9.17 -8.18
CA VAL A 271 -15.71 8.10 -8.73
C VAL A 271 -15.96 6.79 -8.00
N TYR A 272 -15.73 6.74 -6.69
CA TYR A 272 -15.78 5.47 -5.95
C TYR A 272 -17.21 4.94 -5.77
N GLU A 273 -18.22 5.82 -5.69
CA GLU A 273 -19.64 5.45 -5.57
C GLU A 273 -20.37 5.40 -6.93
N ASN A 274 -19.64 5.51 -8.05
CA ASN A 274 -20.22 5.53 -9.39
C ASN A 274 -20.62 4.12 -9.86
N GLU A 275 -21.90 3.94 -10.24
CA GLU A 275 -22.44 2.64 -10.67
C GLU A 275 -21.65 1.98 -11.82
N THR A 276 -21.08 2.77 -12.72
CA THR A 276 -20.30 2.25 -13.86
C THR A 276 -19.03 1.56 -13.39
N VAL A 277 -18.38 2.11 -12.35
CA VAL A 277 -17.20 1.52 -11.71
C VAL A 277 -17.60 0.26 -10.92
N HIS A 278 -18.77 0.28 -10.27
CA HIS A 278 -19.29 -0.87 -9.52
C HIS A 278 -19.72 -2.06 -10.38
N ALA A 279 -20.11 -1.86 -11.64
CA ALA A 279 -20.57 -2.96 -12.50
C ALA A 279 -19.49 -4.04 -12.71
N ASP A 280 -18.22 -3.64 -12.87
CA ASP A 280 -17.11 -4.59 -12.97
C ASP A 280 -16.66 -5.11 -11.60
N PHE A 281 -16.86 -4.35 -10.52
CA PHE A 281 -16.66 -4.83 -9.15
C PHE A 281 -17.53 -6.06 -8.85
N HIS A 282 -18.80 -6.06 -9.25
CA HIS A 282 -19.67 -7.22 -9.05
C HIS A 282 -19.14 -8.50 -9.72
N LYS A 283 -18.56 -8.38 -10.92
CA LYS A 283 -17.95 -9.53 -11.62
C LYS A 283 -16.69 -10.01 -10.92
N ALA A 284 -15.82 -9.09 -10.49
CA ALA A 284 -14.62 -9.39 -9.73
C ALA A 284 -14.93 -10.06 -8.38
N SER A 285 -15.92 -9.55 -7.65
CA SER A 285 -16.41 -10.14 -6.40
C SER A 285 -16.90 -11.56 -6.60
N LYS A 286 -17.66 -11.82 -7.68
CA LYS A 286 -18.15 -13.18 -7.99
C LYS A 286 -16.99 -14.18 -8.12
N ILE A 287 -15.92 -13.80 -8.82
CA ILE A 287 -14.73 -14.65 -9.01
C ILE A 287 -14.13 -15.07 -7.68
N LEU A 288 -13.90 -14.10 -6.78
CA LEU A 288 -13.29 -14.40 -5.48
C LEU A 288 -14.21 -15.23 -4.58
N ARG A 289 -15.53 -14.96 -4.57
CA ARG A 289 -16.51 -15.74 -3.79
C ARG A 289 -16.56 -17.19 -4.21
N GLU A 290 -16.65 -17.44 -5.51
CA GLU A 290 -16.73 -18.80 -6.03
C GLU A 290 -15.41 -19.56 -5.84
N LEU A 291 -14.26 -18.91 -6.07
CA LEU A 291 -12.95 -19.51 -5.76
C LEU A 291 -12.81 -19.83 -4.27
N TYR A 292 -13.22 -18.90 -3.39
CA TYR A 292 -13.21 -19.12 -1.94
C TYR A 292 -14.05 -20.35 -1.59
N GLN A 293 -15.32 -20.37 -2.00
CA GLN A 293 -16.23 -21.48 -1.72
C GLN A 293 -15.69 -22.82 -2.25
N TYR A 294 -15.16 -22.82 -3.48
CA TYR A 294 -14.55 -24.01 -4.08
C TYR A 294 -13.42 -24.56 -3.21
N PHE A 295 -12.48 -23.73 -2.76
CA PHE A 295 -11.37 -24.19 -1.93
C PHE A 295 -11.79 -24.58 -0.51
N MET A 296 -12.84 -23.96 0.03
CA MET A 296 -13.44 -24.39 1.29
C MET A 296 -14.04 -25.80 1.18
N ASP A 297 -14.69 -26.11 0.06
CA ASP A 297 -15.30 -27.43 -0.19
C ASP A 297 -14.26 -28.50 -0.61
N HIS A 298 -13.09 -28.09 -1.11
CA HIS A 298 -12.06 -28.98 -1.69
C HIS A 298 -10.67 -28.76 -1.06
N PRO A 299 -10.50 -28.93 0.27
CA PRO A 299 -9.25 -28.62 0.97
C PRO A 299 -8.04 -29.44 0.51
N ILE A 300 -8.25 -30.69 0.09
CA ILE A 300 -7.17 -31.56 -0.43
C ILE A 300 -6.63 -31.03 -1.77
N GLU A 301 -7.52 -30.56 -2.64
CA GLU A 301 -7.12 -29.97 -3.92
C GLU A 301 -6.43 -28.62 -3.72
N PHE A 302 -6.91 -27.83 -2.76
CA PHE A 302 -6.28 -26.58 -2.37
C PHE A 302 -4.83 -26.80 -1.89
N LEU A 303 -4.59 -27.76 -0.99
CA LEU A 303 -3.23 -28.10 -0.54
C LEU A 303 -2.33 -28.55 -1.69
N ARG A 304 -2.87 -29.34 -2.63
CA ARG A 304 -2.14 -29.75 -3.83
C ARG A 304 -1.80 -28.56 -4.73
N LEU A 305 -2.69 -27.58 -4.86
CA LEU A 305 -2.46 -26.35 -5.62
C LEU A 305 -1.34 -25.50 -5.00
N LEU A 306 -1.28 -25.44 -3.67
CA LEU A 306 -0.24 -24.72 -2.95
C LEU A 306 1.12 -25.43 -2.91
N ASP A 307 1.17 -26.70 -3.32
CA ASP A 307 2.32 -27.59 -3.12
C ASP A 307 2.76 -27.63 -1.65
N LYS A 308 1.78 -27.75 -0.74
CA LYS A 308 2.00 -27.82 0.72
C LYS A 308 1.42 -29.12 1.28
N PRO A 309 2.14 -29.78 2.22
CA PRO A 309 1.69 -31.03 2.80
C PRO A 309 0.51 -30.85 3.78
N GLU A 310 0.43 -29.69 4.43
CA GLU A 310 -0.57 -29.38 5.44
C GLU A 310 -0.87 -27.87 5.49
N LEU A 311 -1.96 -27.50 6.17
CA LEU A 311 -2.33 -26.11 6.40
C LEU A 311 -1.43 -25.51 7.48
N TYR A 312 -0.96 -24.29 7.27
CA TYR A 312 -0.15 -23.54 8.24
C TYR A 312 -1.00 -22.69 9.22
N ASP A 313 -2.30 -22.61 8.97
CA ASP A 313 -3.29 -21.86 9.74
C ASP A 313 -4.67 -22.52 9.51
N SER A 314 -5.77 -21.88 9.92
CA SER A 314 -7.11 -22.35 9.57
C SER A 314 -7.31 -22.38 8.03
N LEU A 315 -8.19 -23.27 7.54
CA LEU A 315 -8.47 -23.37 6.11
C LEU A 315 -8.93 -22.02 5.53
N GLU A 316 -9.84 -21.34 6.23
CA GLU A 316 -10.36 -20.03 5.86
C GLU A 316 -9.22 -19.01 5.71
N ARG A 317 -8.26 -19.03 6.64
CA ARG A 317 -7.13 -18.10 6.63
C ARG A 317 -6.14 -18.44 5.52
N CYS A 318 -5.81 -19.71 5.31
CA CYS A 318 -4.93 -20.13 4.23
C CYS A 318 -5.53 -19.80 2.85
N VAL A 319 -6.84 -20.03 2.66
CA VAL A 319 -7.55 -19.67 1.43
C VAL A 319 -7.56 -18.15 1.25
N CYS A 320 -7.84 -17.39 2.31
CA CYS A 320 -7.75 -15.92 2.29
C CYS A 320 -6.36 -15.42 1.84
N ASP A 321 -5.31 -15.92 2.48
CA ASP A 321 -3.92 -15.54 2.21
C ASP A 321 -3.55 -15.86 0.75
N PHE A 322 -3.99 -17.02 0.24
CA PHE A 322 -3.81 -17.40 -1.16
C PHE A 322 -4.55 -16.44 -2.11
N LEU A 323 -5.84 -16.19 -1.87
CA LEU A 323 -6.65 -15.35 -2.74
C LEU A 323 -6.15 -13.91 -2.76
N ALA A 324 -5.85 -13.33 -1.60
CA ALA A 324 -5.28 -11.99 -1.48
C ALA A 324 -3.91 -11.90 -2.17
N GLY A 325 -3.12 -12.97 -2.14
CA GLY A 325 -1.81 -13.07 -2.77
C GLY A 325 -1.83 -13.14 -4.31
N MET A 326 -2.97 -13.38 -4.95
CA MET A 326 -3.06 -13.52 -6.41
C MET A 326 -2.87 -12.18 -7.13
N THR A 327 -2.45 -12.26 -8.40
CA THR A 327 -2.58 -11.15 -9.36
C THR A 327 -3.94 -11.25 -10.07
N ASP A 328 -4.42 -10.16 -10.66
CA ASP A 328 -5.75 -10.15 -11.29
C ASP A 328 -5.82 -11.19 -12.43
N ARG A 329 -4.80 -11.22 -13.28
CA ARG A 329 -4.70 -12.19 -14.37
C ARG A 329 -4.65 -13.63 -13.89
N TYR A 330 -3.95 -13.89 -12.78
CA TYR A 330 -3.91 -15.24 -12.21
C TYR A 330 -5.27 -15.65 -11.66
N ALA A 331 -5.97 -14.74 -10.97
CA ALA A 331 -7.33 -14.96 -10.48
C ALA A 331 -8.30 -15.30 -11.62
N PHE A 332 -8.26 -14.54 -12.73
CA PHE A 332 -9.05 -14.85 -13.93
C PHE A 332 -8.73 -16.22 -14.50
N ASN A 333 -7.45 -16.52 -14.78
CA ASN A 333 -7.05 -17.80 -15.37
C ASN A 333 -7.41 -19.00 -14.48
N LEU A 334 -7.28 -18.85 -13.16
CA LEU A 334 -7.64 -19.88 -12.20
C LEU A 334 -9.14 -20.11 -12.20
N TYR A 335 -9.93 -19.03 -12.20
CA TYR A 335 -11.38 -19.10 -12.30
C TYR A 335 -11.84 -19.80 -13.59
N GLU A 336 -11.27 -19.43 -14.74
CA GLU A 336 -11.55 -20.08 -16.03
C GLU A 336 -11.25 -21.57 -15.98
N LYS A 337 -10.08 -21.96 -15.45
CA LYS A 337 -9.66 -23.37 -15.35
C LYS A 337 -10.56 -24.19 -14.42
N THR A 338 -11.05 -23.58 -13.34
CA THR A 338 -11.82 -24.28 -12.31
C THR A 338 -13.30 -24.42 -12.70
N PHE A 339 -13.91 -23.38 -13.27
CA PHE A 339 -15.36 -23.34 -13.47
C PHE A 339 -15.81 -23.41 -14.93
N LEU A 340 -14.96 -23.03 -15.89
CA LEU A 340 -15.36 -23.07 -17.30
C LEU A 340 -15.03 -24.44 -17.91
N PRO A 341 -15.99 -25.05 -18.63
CA PRO A 341 -15.73 -26.30 -19.33
C PRO A 341 -14.74 -26.06 -20.46
N LEU A 342 -13.57 -26.69 -20.38
CA LEU A 342 -12.60 -26.66 -21.49
C LEU A 342 -13.12 -27.57 -22.62
N PRO A 343 -13.10 -27.11 -23.89
CA PRO A 343 -13.46 -27.96 -25.01
C PRO A 343 -12.54 -29.18 -25.06
N TRP A 344 -13.14 -30.34 -25.37
CA TRP A 344 -12.39 -31.59 -25.44
C TRP A 344 -11.37 -31.49 -26.58
N MET A 345 -10.08 -31.51 -26.27
CA MET A 345 -9.04 -31.70 -27.28
C MET A 345 -8.97 -33.19 -27.64
N ILE A 346 -9.99 -33.70 -28.33
CA ILE A 346 -9.85 -34.95 -29.08
C ILE A 346 -9.25 -34.57 -30.43
N VAL A 347 -7.93 -34.76 -30.58
CA VAL A 347 -7.25 -34.74 -31.88
C VAL A 347 -6.83 -36.16 -32.20
#